data_AF-G9KWJ4-F1
#
_entry.id   AF-G9KWJ4-F1
#
_cell.length_a   1.000
_cell.length_b   1.000
_cell.length_c   1.000
_cell.angle_alpha   90.00
_cell.angle_beta   90.00
_cell.angle_gamma   90.00
#
_symmetry.space_group_name_H-M   'P 1'
#
loop_
_entity.id
_entity.type
_entity.pdbx_description
1 polymer ?
#
loop_
_entity_poly.entity_id
_entity_poly.type
_entity_poly.pdbx_seq_one_letter_code
_entity_poly.pdbx_strand_id
1 'polypeptide(L)' 'SPIALASGQSEYGFAEKVVEGMFIIVNSITIKIHSKAFHASFELWQLQGYSVNPNWQQSDLRLTRITDPHRGEVLTF' A
#
# COMPACT_ATOMS: atom_id res chain seq x y z
N SER A 1 -20.59 11.11 9.29
CA SER A 1 -20.78 9.67 8.98
C SER A 1 -20.24 8.83 10.12
N PRO A 2 -20.97 7.83 10.63
CA PRO A 2 -20.62 7.12 11.85
C PRO A 2 -19.61 6.00 11.55
N ILE A 3 -18.37 6.33 11.22
CA ILE A 3 -17.30 5.33 10.97
C ILE A 3 -16.08 5.56 11.88
N ALA A 4 -16.08 6.60 12.72
CA ALA A 4 -15.04 6.82 13.72
C ALA A 4 -15.54 6.37 15.10
N LEU A 5 -15.40 5.09 15.44
CA LEU A 5 -15.50 4.65 16.83
C LEU A 5 -14.39 3.67 17.18
N ALA A 6 -13.75 3.98 18.31
CA ALA A 6 -12.89 3.17 19.17
C ALA A 6 -11.45 2.90 18.69
N SER A 7 -10.60 3.90 18.89
CA SER A 7 -9.19 3.73 19.25
C SER A 7 -9.09 3.06 20.63
N GLY A 8 -8.87 1.75 20.68
CA GLY A 8 -8.67 1.06 21.97
C GLY A 8 -8.52 -0.44 21.82
N GLN A 9 -7.29 -0.89 21.54
CA GLN A 9 -6.83 -2.29 21.52
C GLN A 9 -7.60 -3.26 20.61
N SER A 10 -6.88 -3.92 19.69
CA SER A 10 -7.36 -4.95 18.76
C SER A 10 -8.47 -4.53 17.80
N GLU A 11 -8.10 -4.09 16.59
CA GLU A 11 -8.74 -4.57 15.36
C GLU A 11 -8.05 -3.94 14.14
N TYR A 12 -7.69 -4.80 13.22
CA TYR A 12 -7.38 -4.48 11.82
C TYR A 12 -8.36 -3.42 11.28
N GLY A 13 -7.87 -2.18 11.15
CA GLY A 13 -8.66 -0.98 10.99
C GLY A 13 -9.19 -0.78 9.56
N PHE A 14 -10.02 0.25 9.40
CA PHE A 14 -10.57 0.60 8.09
C PHE A 14 -9.48 0.96 7.08
N ALA A 15 -8.41 1.63 7.52
CA ALA A 15 -7.30 2.02 6.64
C ALA A 15 -6.58 0.80 6.06
N GLU A 16 -6.34 -0.22 6.90
CA GLU A 16 -5.70 -1.47 6.51
C GLU A 16 -6.57 -2.24 5.50
N LYS A 17 -7.89 -2.30 5.73
CA LYS A 17 -8.87 -2.89 4.78
C LYS A 17 -8.88 -2.19 3.42
N VAL A 18 -8.72 -0.87 3.40
CA VAL A 18 -8.73 -0.08 2.17
C VAL A 18 -7.44 -0.29 1.37
N VAL A 19 -6.29 -0.36 2.05
CA VAL A 19 -4.98 -0.57 1.41
C VAL A 19 -4.88 -1.97 0.79
N GLU A 20 -5.49 -3.00 1.40
CA GLU A 20 -5.45 -4.38 0.89
C GLU A 20 -5.99 -4.57 -0.52
N GLY A 21 -6.92 -3.72 -0.97
CA GLY A 21 -7.53 -3.80 -2.30
C GLY A 21 -7.22 -2.64 -3.22
N MET A 22 -6.18 -1.88 -2.90
CA MET A 22 -5.89 -0.64 -3.58
C MET A 22 -5.18 -0.88 -4.90
N PHE A 23 -5.68 -0.25 -5.95
CA PHE A 23 -5.04 -0.17 -7.26
C PHE A 23 -4.83 1.31 -7.60
N ILE A 24 -3.60 1.69 -7.91
CA ILE A 24 -3.22 3.07 -8.22
C ILE A 24 -2.47 3.08 -9.55
N ILE A 25 -2.87 3.99 -10.44
CA ILE A 25 -2.07 4.37 -11.62
C ILE A 25 -1.75 5.86 -11.51
N VAL A 26 -0.48 6.20 -11.66
CA VAL A 26 0.01 7.57 -11.76
C VAL A 26 0.68 7.73 -13.12
N ASN A 27 0.15 8.62 -13.97
CA ASN A 27 0.57 8.77 -15.38
C ASN A 27 1.61 9.86 -15.64
N SER A 28 2.07 10.57 -14.62
CA SER A 28 3.14 11.53 -14.79
C SER A 28 3.73 11.83 -13.43
N ILE A 29 4.99 11.42 -13.25
CA ILE A 29 5.71 11.63 -12.01
C ILE A 29 6.95 12.45 -12.34
N THR A 30 7.07 13.58 -11.66
CA THR A 30 8.27 14.39 -11.67
C THR A 30 8.78 14.52 -10.25
N ILE A 31 9.97 13.99 -9.99
CA ILE A 31 10.66 14.14 -8.72
C ILE A 31 11.76 15.18 -8.92
N LYS A 32 11.69 16.27 -8.15
CA LYS A 32 12.72 17.32 -8.17
C LYS A 32 13.54 17.23 -6.89
N ILE A 33 14.85 17.05 -7.05
CA ILE A 33 15.80 16.98 -5.97
C ILE A 33 16.57 18.30 -5.95
N HIS A 34 16.35 19.08 -4.89
CA HIS A 34 16.99 20.37 -4.70
C HIS A 34 17.94 20.32 -3.50
N SER A 35 19.20 20.69 -3.72
CA SER A 35 20.20 20.82 -2.67
C SER A 35 21.15 21.98 -2.97
N LYS A 36 21.98 22.36 -1.99
CA LYS A 36 23.03 23.37 -2.23
C LYS A 36 24.11 22.91 -3.21
N ALA A 37 24.40 21.61 -3.25
CA ALA A 37 25.50 21.06 -4.05
C ALA A 37 25.07 20.72 -5.49
N PHE A 38 23.81 20.35 -5.69
CA PHE A 38 23.28 20.05 -7.02
C PHE A 38 21.76 20.13 -7.07
N HIS A 39 21.27 20.24 -8.30
CA HIS A 39 19.87 20.12 -8.68
C HIS A 39 19.74 18.95 -9.65
N ALA A 40 18.73 18.11 -9.42
CA ALA A 40 18.41 17.00 -10.31
C ALA A 40 16.90 16.84 -10.43
N SER A 41 16.47 16.28 -11.54
CA SER A 41 15.09 15.89 -11.77
C SER A 41 15.03 14.48 -12.34
N PHE A 42 14.04 13.73 -11.88
CA PHE A 42 13.69 12.42 -12.39
C PHE A 42 12.24 12.47 -12.90
N GLU A 43 12.03 12.01 -14.13
CA GLU A 43 10.72 11.95 -14.75
C GLU A 43 10.36 10.51 -15.08
N LEU A 44 9.15 10.10 -14.73
CA LEU A 44 8.59 8.80 -15.02
C LEU A 44 7.20 8.95 -15.63
N TRP A 45 7.01 8.29 -16.77
CA TRP A 45 5.74 8.33 -17.50
C TRP A 45 4.62 7.60 -16.77
N GLN A 46 4.88 6.48 -16.09
CA GLN A 46 3.81 5.83 -15.33
C GLN A 46 4.34 4.99 -14.18
N LEU A 47 3.64 5.04 -13.06
CA LEU A 47 3.80 4.12 -11.94
C LEU A 47 2.46 3.45 -11.67
N GLN A 48 2.48 2.13 -11.57
CA GLN A 48 1.32 1.34 -11.17
C GLN A 48 1.64 0.64 -9.86
N GLY A 49 0.75 0.77 -8.88
CA GLY A 49 0.81 0.03 -7.62
C GLY A 49 -0.46 -0.80 -7.48
N TYR A 50 -0.31 -2.08 -7.21
CA TYR A 50 -1.42 -3.00 -7.06
C TYR A 50 -1.03 -4.17 -6.17
N SER A 51 -2.02 -4.73 -5.46
CA SER A 51 -1.82 -5.89 -4.60
C SER A 51 -1.64 -7.17 -5.40
N VAL A 52 -0.71 -8.01 -4.97
CA VAL A 52 -0.41 -9.32 -5.56
C VAL A 52 -0.44 -10.40 -4.50
N ASN A 53 -0.54 -11.67 -4.89
CA ASN A 53 -0.27 -12.76 -3.95
C ASN A 53 1.25 -12.96 -3.75
N PRO A 54 1.67 -13.80 -2.79
CA PRO A 54 3.09 -14.12 -2.57
C PRO A 54 3.83 -14.70 -3.79
N ASN A 55 3.08 -15.15 -4.81
CA ASN A 55 3.63 -15.64 -6.08
C ASN A 55 3.72 -14.53 -7.14
N TRP A 56 3.54 -13.26 -6.77
CA TRP A 56 3.57 -12.10 -7.67
C TRP A 56 2.49 -12.12 -8.75
N GLN A 57 1.32 -12.69 -8.44
CA GLN A 57 0.18 -12.74 -9.35
C GLN A 57 -0.99 -11.91 -8.82
N GLN A 58 -1.68 -11.23 -9.73
CA GLN A 58 -2.93 -10.56 -9.39
C GLN A 58 -3.99 -11.61 -9.03
N SER A 59 -4.63 -11.44 -7.89
CA SER A 59 -5.61 -12.40 -7.36
C SER A 59 -6.56 -11.72 -6.38
N ASP A 60 -7.54 -12.47 -5.86
CA ASP A 60 -8.44 -11.98 -4.81
C ASP A 60 -7.65 -11.48 -3.59
N LEU A 61 -8.14 -10.42 -2.94
CA LEU A 61 -7.47 -9.78 -1.78
C LEU A 61 -7.18 -10.74 -0.62
N ARG A 62 -8.02 -11.76 -0.44
CA ARG A 62 -7.80 -12.78 0.59
C ARG A 62 -6.51 -13.59 0.37
N LEU A 63 -6.02 -13.62 -0.87
CA LEU A 63 -4.81 -14.30 -1.30
C LEU A 63 -3.59 -13.37 -1.34
N THR A 64 -3.78 -12.07 -1.10
CA THR A 64 -2.69 -11.07 -1.01
C THR A 64 -2.18 -10.91 0.42
N ARG A 65 -2.56 -11.82 1.33
CA ARG A 65 -2.14 -11.80 2.74
C ARG A 65 -1.65 -13.15 3.25
N ILE A 66 -0.67 -13.10 4.15
CA ILE A 66 -0.23 -14.24 4.97
C ILE A 66 -0.45 -13.85 6.43
N THR A 67 -1.15 -14.70 7.18
CA THR A 67 -1.39 -14.51 8.61
C THR A 67 -0.59 -15.52 9.41
N ASP A 68 0.17 -15.08 10.42
CA ASP A 68 0.79 -15.95 11.40
C ASP A 68 -0.25 -16.32 12.48
N PRO A 69 -0.69 -17.59 12.55
CA PRO A 69 -1.76 -17.99 13.48
C PRO A 69 -1.33 -17.97 14.95
N HIS A 70 -0.03 -17.97 15.24
CA HIS A 70 0.51 -17.97 16.60
C HIS A 70 0.80 -16.56 17.11
N ARG A 71 1.22 -15.66 16.21
CA ARG A 71 1.66 -14.30 16.56
C ARG A 71 0.61 -13.22 16.28
N GLY A 72 -0.42 -13.55 15.49
CA GLY A 72 -1.46 -12.60 15.08
C GLY A 72 -0.95 -11.53 14.10
N GLU A 73 0.20 -11.76 13.48
CA GLU A 73 0.82 -10.87 12.50
C GLU A 73 0.21 -11.11 11.10
N VAL A 74 0.08 -10.05 10.30
CA VAL A 74 -0.40 -10.13 8.91
C VAL A 74 0.59 -9.42 8.00
N LEU A 75 1.02 -10.10 6.95
CA LEU A 75 1.81 -9.53 5.86
C LEU A 75 0.93 -9.41 4.62
N THR A 76 0.86 -8.20 4.06
CA THR A 76 0.10 -7.88 2.84
C THR A 76 1.06 -7.59 1.69
N PHE A 77 0.68 -8.00 0.48
CA PHE A 77 1.49 -7.96 -0.74
C PHE A 77 0.82 -7.13 -1.84
#